data_AF-A0A7R9R1K2-F1
#
_entry.id   AF-A0A7R9R1K2-F1
#
_cell.length_a   1.000
_cell.length_b   1.000
_cell.length_c   1.000
_cell.angle_alpha   90.00
_cell.angle_beta   90.00
_cell.angle_gamma   90.00
#
_symmetry.space_group_name_H-M   'P 1'
#
loop_
_entity.id
_entity.type
_entity.pdbx_description
1 polymer ?
#
loop_
_entity_poly.entity_id
_entity_poly.type
_entity_poly.pdbx_seq_one_letter_code
_entity_poly.pdbx_strand_id
1 'polypeptide(L)'
;AKLLKELGTDRVINYKTENLDEVLTKEFPNGVDVVWETIGGQLITGSKTLSGFYLSDYKHLYAKYLKQLIGDVVNNKLRVVLDLGQNTSEGEFAGIDSVVRGVEVFE
;
A
#
# COMPACT_ATOMS: atom_id res chain seq x y z
N ALA A 1 6.82 -11.58 0.04
CA ALA A 1 6.22 -11.52 1.39
C ALA A 1 7.15 -11.03 2.50
N LYS A 2 8.49 -11.06 2.37
CA LYS A 2 9.42 -10.72 3.46
C LYS A 2 9.15 -9.35 4.11
N LEU A 3 9.05 -8.30 3.30
CA LEU A 3 8.81 -6.93 3.78
C LEU A 3 7.51 -6.82 4.59
N LEU A 4 6.40 -7.37 4.09
CA LEU A 4 5.10 -7.32 4.79
C LEU A 4 5.15 -8.02 6.15
N LYS A 5 5.85 -9.16 6.24
CA LYS A 5 6.06 -9.85 7.52
C LYS A 5 6.91 -9.02 8.49
N GLU A 6 7.95 -8.34 8.01
CA GLU A 6 8.75 -7.42 8.82
C GLU A 6 7.95 -6.21 9.32
N LEU A 7 6.94 -5.78 8.57
CA LEU A 7 6.02 -4.72 8.98
C LEU A 7 4.93 -5.21 9.96
N GLY A 8 4.90 -6.50 10.29
CA GLY A 8 3.96 -7.09 11.22
C GLY A 8 2.62 -7.49 10.62
N THR A 9 2.52 -7.66 9.29
CA THR A 9 1.28 -8.15 8.67
C THR A 9 0.98 -9.59 9.11
N ASP A 10 -0.18 -9.81 9.73
CA ASP A 10 -0.62 -11.11 10.23
C ASP A 10 -0.79 -12.15 9.11
N ARG A 11 -1.48 -11.76 8.03
CA ARG A 11 -1.72 -12.62 6.86
C ARG A 11 -1.35 -11.91 5.56
N VAL A 12 -0.26 -12.37 4.95
CA VAL A 12 0.17 -11.92 3.61
C VAL A 12 -0.39 -12.87 2.58
N ILE A 13 -1.18 -12.37 1.62
CA ILE A 13 -1.76 -13.15 0.51
C ILE A 13 -1.09 -12.72 -0.79
N ASN A 14 -0.47 -13.65 -1.51
CA ASN A 14 0.05 -13.38 -2.84
C ASN A 14 -1.01 -13.79 -3.88
N TYR A 15 -1.79 -12.82 -4.37
CA TYR A 15 -2.87 -13.05 -5.33
C TYR A 15 -2.41 -13.62 -6.69
N LYS A 16 -1.10 -13.63 -6.98
CA LYS A 16 -0.55 -14.32 -8.17
C LYS A 16 -0.44 -15.84 -7.99
N THR A 17 -0.44 -16.32 -6.76
CA THR A 17 -0.24 -17.74 -6.42
C THR A 17 -1.32 -18.32 -5.51
N GLU A 18 -2.15 -17.47 -4.90
CA GLU A 18 -3.23 -17.83 -3.98
C GLU A 18 -4.54 -17.22 -4.49
N ASN A 19 -5.63 -17.98 -4.42
CA ASN A 19 -6.96 -17.45 -4.69
C ASN A 19 -7.46 -16.66 -3.47
N LEU A 20 -7.73 -15.37 -3.64
CA LEU A 20 -8.12 -14.49 -2.54
C LEU A 20 -9.46 -14.90 -1.91
N ASP A 21 -10.47 -15.24 -2.72
CA ASP A 21 -11.81 -15.58 -2.25
C ASP A 21 -11.79 -16.85 -1.39
N GLU A 22 -11.00 -17.85 -1.81
CA GLU A 22 -10.79 -19.07 -1.04
C GLU A 22 -10.11 -18.80 0.30
N VAL A 23 -9.07 -17.95 0.31
CA VAL A 23 -8.37 -17.58 1.54
C VAL A 23 -9.29 -16.83 2.48
N LEU A 24 -10.02 -15.83 1.99
CA LEU A 24 -10.95 -15.03 2.81
C LEU A 24 -12.07 -15.90 3.38
N THR A 25 -12.68 -16.76 2.57
CA THR A 25 -13.77 -17.65 3.02
C THR A 25 -13.29 -18.62 4.09
N LYS A 26 -12.08 -19.15 3.95
CA LYS A 26 -11.52 -20.18 4.86
C LYS A 26 -10.96 -19.58 6.15
N GLU A 27 -10.17 -18.52 6.05
CA GLU A 27 -9.41 -17.98 7.17
C GLU A 27 -10.15 -16.84 7.89
N PHE A 28 -11.09 -16.17 7.20
CA PHE A 28 -11.86 -15.04 7.73
C PHE A 28 -13.37 -15.26 7.52
N PRO A 29 -13.97 -16.34 8.09
CA PRO A 29 -15.36 -16.73 7.82
C PRO A 29 -16.40 -15.70 8.29
N ASN A 30 -16.03 -14.79 9.19
CA ASN A 30 -16.88 -13.69 9.64
C ASN A 30 -16.73 -12.41 8.79
N GLY A 31 -15.92 -12.46 7.73
CA GLY A 31 -15.55 -11.32 6.90
C GLY A 31 -14.47 -10.44 7.52
N VAL A 32 -14.28 -9.25 6.93
CA VAL A 32 -13.38 -8.20 7.38
C VAL A 32 -14.18 -6.92 7.63
N ASP A 33 -13.83 -6.17 8.67
CA ASP A 33 -14.58 -4.97 9.05
C ASP A 33 -14.28 -3.76 8.17
N VAL A 34 -13.02 -3.62 7.74
CA VAL A 34 -12.52 -2.48 6.96
C VAL A 34 -11.60 -2.98 5.86
N VAL A 35 -11.79 -2.45 4.65
CA VAL A 35 -10.92 -2.71 3.49
C VAL A 35 -10.34 -1.38 3.01
N TRP A 36 -9.02 -1.30 2.93
CA TRP A 36 -8.32 -0.22 2.23
C TRP A 36 -8.03 -0.69 0.81
N GLU A 37 -8.87 -0.29 -0.14
CA GLU A 37 -8.89 -0.79 -1.52
C GLU A 37 -8.24 0.24 -2.47
N THR A 38 -7.26 -0.20 -3.28
CA THR A 38 -6.49 0.68 -4.20
C THR A 38 -6.24 0.09 -5.59
N ILE A 39 -6.79 -1.09 -5.89
CA ILE A 39 -6.58 -1.84 -7.14
C ILE A 39 -7.86 -1.78 -8.00
N GLY A 40 -9.02 -1.88 -7.39
CA GLY A 40 -10.32 -1.91 -8.05
C GLY A 40 -10.74 -3.29 -8.58
N GLY A 41 -11.74 -3.30 -9.47
CA GLY A 41 -12.23 -4.50 -10.11
C GLY A 41 -12.99 -5.43 -9.16
N GLN A 42 -12.70 -6.73 -9.25
CA GLN A 42 -13.42 -7.77 -8.50
C GLN A 42 -13.24 -7.64 -6.98
N LEU A 43 -12.15 -6.99 -6.51
CA LEU A 43 -11.83 -6.81 -5.10
C LEU A 43 -12.81 -5.92 -4.34
N ILE A 44 -13.61 -5.11 -5.03
CA ILE A 44 -14.64 -4.26 -4.43
C ILE A 44 -15.90 -5.09 -4.09
N THR A 45 -16.09 -6.23 -4.76
CA THR A 45 -17.29 -7.06 -4.67
C THR A 45 -17.47 -7.61 -3.26
N GLY A 46 -18.69 -7.50 -2.72
CA GLY A 46 -19.00 -7.94 -1.34
C GLY A 46 -18.89 -6.84 -0.27
N SER A 47 -18.37 -5.66 -0.63
CA SER A 47 -18.39 -4.49 0.26
C SER A 47 -19.82 -4.04 0.55
N LYS A 48 -20.18 -3.93 1.84
CA LYS A 48 -21.51 -3.45 2.26
C LYS A 48 -21.67 -1.94 2.08
N THR A 49 -20.57 -1.20 2.23
CA THR A 49 -20.55 0.26 2.09
C THR A 49 -19.21 0.64 1.47
N LEU A 50 -19.26 1.53 0.48
CA LEU A 50 -18.08 2.08 -0.16
C LEU A 50 -18.00 3.57 0.18
N SER A 51 -16.85 4.00 0.70
CA SER A 51 -16.57 5.40 0.99
C SER A 51 -15.33 5.82 0.22
N GLY A 52 -15.49 6.75 -0.71
CA GLY A 52 -14.37 7.31 -1.46
C GLY A 52 -13.51 8.20 -0.56
N PHE A 53 -12.20 8.21 -0.84
CA PHE A 53 -11.27 9.14 -0.22
C PHE A 53 -10.56 9.93 -1.31
N TYR A 54 -10.73 11.25 -1.31
CA TYR A 54 -9.96 12.15 -2.15
C TYR A 54 -9.16 13.10 -1.26
N LEU A 55 -7.83 13.03 -1.35
CA LEU A 55 -6.93 13.76 -0.44
C LEU A 55 -7.21 15.27 -0.39
N SER A 56 -7.65 15.86 -1.52
CA SER A 56 -7.94 17.28 -1.59
C SER A 56 -9.09 17.73 -0.68
N ASP A 57 -10.05 16.86 -0.40
CA ASP A 57 -11.20 17.19 0.47
C ASP A 57 -10.77 17.35 1.93
N TYR A 58 -9.62 16.75 2.29
CA TYR A 58 -9.05 16.75 3.63
C TYR A 58 -7.82 17.66 3.76
N LYS A 59 -7.59 18.59 2.82
CA LYS A 59 -6.45 19.53 2.87
C LYS A 59 -6.31 20.28 4.20
N HIS A 60 -7.43 20.59 4.84
CA HIS A 60 -7.48 21.26 6.14
C HIS A 60 -6.83 20.43 7.28
N LEU A 61 -6.68 19.11 7.11
CA LEU A 61 -6.04 18.22 8.07
C LEU A 61 -4.58 17.91 7.71
N TYR A 62 -4.13 18.27 6.51
CA TYR A 62 -2.83 17.85 5.96
C TYR A 62 -1.66 18.24 6.86
N ALA A 63 -1.58 19.51 7.27
CA ALA A 63 -0.48 20.00 8.11
C ALA A 63 -0.39 19.28 9.46
N LYS A 64 -1.55 18.96 10.07
CA LYS A 64 -1.62 18.23 11.35
C LYS A 64 -1.03 16.82 11.20
N TYR A 65 -1.53 16.06 10.22
CA TYR A 65 -1.11 14.66 10.07
C TYR A 65 0.27 14.51 9.44
N LEU A 66 0.71 15.45 8.58
CA LEU A 66 2.10 15.47 8.12
C LEU A 66 3.08 15.66 9.28
N LYS A 67 2.80 16.59 10.21
CA LYS A 67 3.61 16.77 11.41
C LYS A 67 3.65 15.50 12.27
N GLN A 68 2.52 14.81 12.40
CA GLN A 68 2.46 13.54 13.12
C GLN A 68 3.31 12.47 12.44
N LEU A 69 3.18 12.27 11.12
CA LEU A 69 3.98 11.29 10.37
C LEU A 69 5.48 11.54 10.49
N ILE A 70 5.93 12.80 10.38
CA ILE A 70 7.35 13.16 10.60
C ILE A 70 7.77 12.77 12.02
N GLY A 71 6.94 13.06 13.02
CA GLY A 71 7.18 12.66 14.40
C GLY A 71 7.28 11.13 14.55
N ASP A 72 6.40 10.37 13.92
CA ASP A 72 6.40 8.91 14.00
C ASP A 72 7.61 8.29 13.29
N VAL A 73 8.10 8.89 12.20
CA VAL A 73 9.37 8.50 11.56
C VAL A 73 10.55 8.77 12.49
N VAL A 74 10.65 9.98 13.03
CA VAL A 74 11.77 10.37 13.94
C VAL A 74 11.79 9.51 15.22
N ASN A 75 10.62 9.10 15.71
CA ASN A 75 10.50 8.25 16.89
C ASN A 75 10.52 6.74 16.58
N ASN A 76 10.89 6.33 15.36
CA ASN A 76 10.95 4.93 14.91
C ASN A 76 9.63 4.15 15.06
N LYS A 77 8.49 4.85 15.05
CA LYS A 77 7.14 4.24 15.04
C LYS A 77 6.66 3.95 13.63
N LEU A 78 7.17 4.67 12.63
CA LEU A 78 6.87 4.49 11.23
C LEU A 78 8.15 4.22 10.43
N ARG A 79 8.23 3.06 9.78
CA ARG A 79 9.34 2.71 8.88
C ARG A 79 9.06 3.27 7.49
N VAL A 80 9.99 4.07 6.96
CA VAL A 80 9.98 4.51 5.55
C VAL A 80 10.84 3.56 4.74
N VAL A 81 10.28 3.05 3.65
CA VAL A 81 10.98 2.19 2.67
C VAL A 81 11.02 2.95 1.36
N LEU A 82 12.22 3.12 0.82
CA LEU A 82 12.46 3.76 -0.46
C LEU A 82 12.90 2.70 -1.46
N ASP A 83 12.26 2.67 -2.62
CA ASP A 83 12.78 1.99 -3.79
C ASP A 83 13.35 3.06 -4.71
N LEU A 84 14.67 3.07 -4.89
CA LEU A 84 15.35 4.01 -5.77
C LEU A 84 15.82 3.33 -7.06
N GLY A 85 15.21 2.20 -7.42
CA GLY A 85 15.51 1.50 -8.66
C GLY A 85 16.77 0.65 -8.62
N GLN A 86 17.37 0.42 -7.44
CA GLN A 86 18.62 -0.36 -7.29
C GLN A 86 18.53 -1.75 -7.91
N ASN A 87 17.32 -2.33 -7.96
CA ASN A 87 17.06 -3.67 -8.45
C ASN A 87 16.47 -3.70 -9.88
N THR A 88 16.38 -2.56 -10.55
CA THR A 88 15.91 -2.51 -11.95
C THR A 88 17.04 -2.90 -12.91
N SER A 89 16.69 -3.30 -14.13
CA SER A 89 17.67 -3.66 -15.17
C SER A 89 18.60 -2.52 -15.57
N GLU A 90 18.16 -1.28 -15.38
CA GLU A 90 18.87 -0.06 -15.76
C GLU A 90 19.48 0.68 -14.56
N GLY A 91 19.41 0.09 -13.37
CA GLY A 91 19.95 0.65 -12.14
C GLY A 91 19.17 1.85 -11.61
N GLU A 92 19.80 2.54 -10.64
CA GLU A 92 19.15 3.56 -9.82
C GLU A 92 18.46 4.68 -10.61
N PHE A 93 17.41 5.22 -10.03
CA PHE A 93 16.72 6.41 -10.51
C PHE A 93 17.51 7.67 -10.09
N ALA A 94 18.42 8.11 -10.96
CA ALA A 94 19.23 9.30 -10.76
C ALA A 94 19.01 10.33 -11.89
N GLY A 95 18.77 11.59 -11.49
CA GLY A 95 18.52 12.70 -12.42
C GLY A 95 17.07 12.78 -12.90
N ILE A 96 16.73 13.88 -13.57
CA ILE A 96 15.37 14.09 -14.07
C ILE A 96 14.99 13.11 -15.18
N ASP A 97 15.98 12.64 -15.95
CA ASP A 97 15.77 11.71 -17.06
C ASP A 97 15.29 10.33 -16.59
N SER A 98 15.57 9.94 -15.33
CA SER A 98 15.10 8.66 -14.79
C SER A 98 13.64 8.69 -14.32
N VAL A 99 12.98 9.85 -14.33
CA VAL A 99 11.58 9.97 -13.90
C VAL A 99 10.66 9.10 -14.76
N VAL A 100 10.88 9.06 -16.08
CA VAL A 100 10.10 8.22 -17.00
C VAL A 100 10.24 6.74 -16.63
N ARG A 101 11.48 6.27 -16.43
CA ARG A 101 11.75 4.89 -15.99
C ARG A 101 11.08 4.57 -14.65
N GLY A 102 11.07 5.52 -13.72
CA GLY A 102 10.41 5.36 -12.43
C GLY A 102 8.89 5.14 -12.55
N VAL A 103 8.25 5.78 -13.54
CA VAL A 103 6.82 5.58 -13.84
C VAL A 103 6.60 4.21 -14.50
N GLU A 104 7.42 3.84 -15.48
CA GLU A 104 7.28 2.57 -16.20
C GLU A 104 7.47 1.34 -15.30
N VAL A 105 8.33 1.42 -14.28
CA VAL A 105 8.51 0.33 -13.30
C VAL A 105 7.31 0.20 -12.35
N PHE A 106 6.51 1.25 -12.20
CA PHE A 106 5.33 1.25 -11.34
C PHE A 106 4.09 0.62 -12.02
N GLU A 107 4.01 0.70 -13.35
CA GLU A 107 2.96 0.06 -14.17
C GLU A 107 3.16 -1.46 -14.31
#